data_AF-A0A2W1N357-F1
#
_entry.id   AF-A0A2W1N357-F1
#
_cell.length_a   1.000
_cell.length_b   1.000
_cell.length_c   1.000
_cell.angle_alpha   90.00
_cell.angle_beta   90.00
_cell.angle_gamma   90.00
#
_symmetry.space_group_name_H-M   'P 1'
#
loop_
_entity.id
_entity.type
_entity.pdbx_description
1 polymer ?
#
loop_
_entity_poly.entity_id
_entity_poly.type
_entity_poly.pdbx_seq_one_letter_code
_entity_poly.pdbx_strand_id
1 'polypeptide(L)'
;MIGSQIIPIEEQSLLHTFKTWGLPLVELFVFSYIFIKIRKATRAYKVQQERQTDFYEILKETCAEIVPTKLVPFLATEIAVFYYGFYKWKKTPLQANEFSVHKNTSTVIVMCVVLFLVGIETFALHLLLNSWHPIFAWILTGLSIYSAFQIIGFMKSILHRSIVIDQRHLKLRFGMMSEMKIDFQDIARVELSNKQLEKSATDRMLSPMGDLEGQNMLITFKKHQELKQLYGFHKSIITVGLHVDNPIALHQALMIKMAEK
;
A
#
# COMPACT_ATOMS: atom_id res chain seq x y z
N MET A 1 14.86 -12.62 27.89
CA MET A 1 15.64 -13.47 28.82
C MET A 1 15.93 -12.78 30.16
N ILE A 2 15.17 -11.76 30.58
CA ILE A 2 15.45 -11.02 31.83
C ILE A 2 14.54 -11.47 33.00
N GLY A 3 13.31 -11.91 32.72
CA GLY A 3 12.35 -12.30 33.76
C GLY A 3 12.70 -13.58 34.56
N SER A 4 13.49 -14.49 33.98
CA SER A 4 13.90 -15.73 34.67
C SER A 4 14.98 -15.53 35.72
N GLN A 5 15.61 -14.34 35.77
CA GLN A 5 16.65 -14.01 36.75
C GLN A 5 16.10 -13.32 37.99
N ILE A 6 14.83 -12.88 37.97
CA ILE A 6 14.21 -12.05 39.02
C ILE A 6 13.20 -12.87 39.85
N ILE A 7 12.73 -14.02 39.34
CA ILE A 7 11.61 -14.78 39.91
C ILE A 7 12.14 -16.04 40.65
N PRO A 8 11.70 -16.29 41.90
CA PRO A 8 12.07 -17.47 42.69
C PRO A 8 11.81 -18.79 41.95
N ILE A 9 12.67 -19.79 42.18
CA ILE A 9 12.64 -21.10 41.50
C ILE A 9 11.28 -21.81 41.60
N GLU A 10 10.55 -21.60 42.69
CA GLU A 10 9.22 -22.16 42.96
C GLU A 10 8.14 -21.63 42.00
N GLU A 11 8.29 -20.39 41.52
CA GLU A 11 7.35 -19.70 40.63
C GLU A 11 7.72 -19.87 39.14
N GLN A 12 8.86 -20.49 38.83
CA GLN A 12 9.28 -20.75 37.44
C GLN A 12 8.40 -21.77 36.72
N SER A 13 7.70 -22.64 37.46
CA SER A 13 6.71 -23.59 36.94
C SER A 13 5.50 -22.87 36.32
N LEU A 14 4.98 -21.85 37.01
CA LEU A 14 3.88 -21.02 36.49
C LEU A 14 4.35 -20.18 35.31
N LEU A 15 5.56 -19.64 35.37
CA LEU A 15 6.15 -18.89 34.26
C LEU A 15 6.30 -19.78 33.00
N HIS A 16 6.79 -21.01 33.17
CA HIS A 16 6.91 -21.98 32.08
C HIS A 16 5.55 -22.35 31.51
N THR A 17 4.58 -22.69 32.36
CA THR A 17 3.21 -23.04 31.95
C THR A 17 2.54 -21.88 31.19
N PHE A 18 2.68 -20.64 31.69
CA PHE A 18 2.17 -19.46 31.01
C PHE A 18 2.86 -19.22 29.67
N LYS A 19 4.17 -19.43 29.57
CA LYS A 19 4.91 -19.28 28.31
C LYS A 19 4.52 -20.33 27.27
N THR A 20 4.31 -21.57 27.72
CA THR A 20 3.99 -22.70 26.84
C THR A 20 2.52 -22.71 26.42
N TRP A 21 1.60 -22.26 27.28
CA TRP A 21 0.16 -22.35 27.02
C TRP A 21 -0.56 -21.00 27.03
N GLY A 22 -0.23 -20.12 27.97
CA GLY A 22 -0.85 -18.79 28.09
C GLY A 22 -0.52 -17.87 26.92
N LEU A 23 0.75 -17.76 26.54
CA LEU A 23 1.19 -16.90 25.44
C LEU A 23 0.57 -17.34 24.09
N PRO A 24 0.60 -18.63 23.69
CA PRO A 24 -0.06 -19.06 22.45
C PRO A 24 -1.58 -18.87 22.45
N LEU A 25 -2.25 -19.00 23.60
CA LEU A 25 -3.69 -18.73 23.72
C LEU A 25 -4.03 -17.25 23.51
N VAL A 26 -3.25 -16.35 24.11
CA VAL A 26 -3.40 -14.90 23.90
C VAL A 26 -3.12 -14.54 22.44
N GLU A 27 -2.05 -15.09 21.85
CA GLU A 27 -1.74 -14.90 20.44
C GLU A 27 -2.88 -15.40 19.54
N LEU A 28 -3.37 -16.63 19.74
CA LEU A 28 -4.50 -17.19 18.99
C LEU A 28 -5.77 -16.36 19.14
N PHE A 29 -6.05 -15.83 20.33
CA PHE A 29 -7.20 -14.95 20.56
C PHE A 29 -7.08 -13.66 19.77
N VAL A 30 -5.91 -13.00 19.82
CA VAL A 30 -5.64 -11.78 19.06
C VAL A 30 -5.74 -12.04 17.56
N PHE A 31 -5.12 -13.11 17.04
CA PHE A 31 -5.21 -13.51 15.65
C PHE A 31 -6.65 -13.80 15.22
N SER A 32 -7.42 -14.53 16.04
CA SER A 32 -8.82 -14.86 15.75
C SER A 32 -9.71 -13.61 15.74
N TYR A 33 -9.51 -12.70 16.70
CA TYR A 33 -10.24 -11.43 16.77
C TYR A 33 -9.96 -10.54 15.56
N ILE A 34 -8.68 -10.38 15.20
CA ILE A 34 -8.26 -9.65 14.00
C ILE A 34 -8.87 -10.30 12.75
N PHE A 35 -8.80 -11.63 12.63
CA PHE A 35 -9.35 -12.37 11.49
C PHE A 35 -10.87 -12.21 11.34
N ILE A 36 -11.63 -12.25 12.43
CA ILE A 36 -13.09 -12.00 12.41
C ILE A 36 -13.38 -10.57 11.94
N LYS A 37 -12.62 -9.56 12.43
CA LYS A 37 -12.78 -8.16 12.01
C LYS A 37 -12.41 -7.97 10.54
N ILE A 38 -11.32 -8.58 10.06
CA ILE A 38 -10.94 -8.61 8.64
C ILE A 38 -12.09 -9.22 7.82
N ARG A 39 -12.63 -10.37 8.22
CA ARG A 39 -13.77 -10.98 7.52
C ARG A 39 -15.01 -10.08 7.52
N LYS A 40 -15.29 -9.40 8.63
CA LYS A 40 -16.40 -8.43 8.71
C LYS A 40 -16.17 -7.24 7.77
N ALA A 41 -14.96 -6.69 7.72
CA ALA A 41 -14.58 -5.62 6.80
C ALA A 41 -14.67 -6.07 5.33
N THR A 42 -14.24 -7.30 5.03
CA THR A 42 -14.33 -7.86 3.68
C THR A 42 -15.78 -8.12 3.26
N ARG A 43 -16.66 -8.54 4.20
CA ARG A 43 -18.10 -8.67 3.97
C ARG A 43 -18.78 -7.32 3.81
N ALA A 44 -18.47 -6.34 4.66
CA ALA A 44 -18.98 -4.97 4.55
C ALA A 44 -18.57 -4.33 3.22
N TYR A 45 -17.33 -4.55 2.77
CA TYR A 45 -16.85 -4.18 1.44
C TYR A 45 -17.70 -4.79 0.32
N LYS A 46 -18.00 -6.09 0.41
CA LYS A 46 -18.82 -6.78 -0.60
C LYS A 46 -20.25 -6.24 -0.66
N VAL A 47 -20.80 -5.77 0.46
CA VAL A 47 -22.13 -5.13 0.54
C VAL A 47 -22.11 -3.68 0.05
N GLN A 48 -21.01 -2.96 0.24
CA GLN A 48 -20.82 -1.58 -0.25
C GLN A 48 -20.22 -1.49 -1.66
N GLN A 49 -20.01 -2.62 -2.34
CA GLN A 49 -19.42 -2.69 -3.68
C GLN A 49 -20.23 -1.88 -4.72
N GLU A 50 -21.53 -1.66 -4.47
CA GLU A 50 -22.39 -0.80 -5.29
C GLU A 50 -22.03 0.70 -5.23
N ARG A 51 -21.27 1.15 -4.21
CA ARG A 51 -20.92 2.58 -4.00
C ARG A 51 -19.58 3.02 -4.60
N GLN A 52 -18.97 2.26 -5.53
CA GLN A 52 -17.67 2.60 -6.16
C GLN A 52 -16.54 2.94 -5.16
N THR A 53 -16.61 2.44 -3.92
CA THR A 53 -15.66 2.79 -2.87
C THR A 53 -14.51 1.79 -2.87
N ASP A 54 -13.28 2.29 -2.77
CA ASP A 54 -12.07 1.48 -2.88
C ASP A 54 -11.81 0.68 -1.59
N PHE A 55 -11.34 -0.57 -1.74
CA PHE A 55 -11.13 -1.48 -0.60
C PHE A 55 -10.16 -0.90 0.44
N TYR A 56 -9.06 -0.29 -0.01
CA TYR A 56 -8.06 0.26 0.90
C TYR A 56 -8.58 1.50 1.65
N GLU A 57 -9.46 2.28 1.02
CA GLU A 57 -10.16 3.40 1.66
C GLU A 57 -11.05 2.90 2.81
N ILE A 58 -11.90 1.90 2.54
CA ILE A 58 -12.76 1.26 3.56
C ILE A 58 -11.94 0.62 4.68
N LEU A 59 -10.80 0.01 4.34
CA LEU A 59 -9.92 -0.61 5.33
C LEU A 59 -9.32 0.43 6.29
N LYS A 60 -8.89 1.60 5.80
CA LYS A 60 -8.40 2.68 6.66
C LYS A 60 -9.50 3.22 7.57
N GLU A 61 -10.71 3.42 7.05
CA GLU A 61 -11.88 3.84 7.85
C GLU A 61 -12.17 2.82 8.95
N THR A 62 -12.22 1.54 8.60
CA THR A 62 -12.46 0.45 9.56
C THR A 62 -11.35 0.37 10.62
N CYS A 63 -10.08 0.53 10.22
CA CYS A 63 -8.95 0.51 11.16
C CYS A 63 -9.00 1.70 12.12
N ALA A 64 -9.46 2.87 11.67
CA ALA A 64 -9.58 4.06 12.52
C ALA A 64 -10.58 3.90 13.66
N GLU A 65 -11.55 2.98 13.54
CA GLU A 65 -12.46 2.61 14.63
C GLU A 65 -11.83 1.68 15.68
N ILE A 66 -10.69 1.05 15.37
CA ILE A 66 -10.11 -0.05 16.16
C ILE A 66 -8.79 0.35 16.80
N VAL A 67 -7.97 1.14 16.11
CA VAL A 67 -6.63 1.53 16.57
C VAL A 67 -6.45 3.04 16.57
N PRO A 68 -5.51 3.59 17.38
CA PRO A 68 -5.17 5.01 17.32
C PRO A 68 -4.86 5.47 15.90
N THR A 69 -5.26 6.69 15.54
CA THR A 69 -5.14 7.25 14.19
C THR A 69 -3.71 7.14 13.61
N LYS A 70 -2.68 7.23 14.45
CA LYS A 70 -1.26 7.09 14.05
C LYS A 70 -0.89 5.68 13.56
N LEU A 71 -1.59 4.64 14.03
CA LEU A 71 -1.34 3.24 13.67
C LEU A 71 -2.20 2.77 12.49
N VAL A 72 -3.24 3.54 12.14
CA VAL A 72 -4.15 3.22 11.04
C VAL A 72 -3.42 2.97 9.72
N PRO A 73 -2.49 3.84 9.27
CA PRO A 73 -1.84 3.63 7.98
C PRO A 73 -1.02 2.34 7.95
N PHE A 74 -0.32 2.03 9.06
CA PHE A 74 0.45 0.81 9.19
C PHE A 74 -0.45 -0.42 9.14
N LEU A 75 -1.43 -0.51 10.04
CA LEU A 75 -2.31 -1.68 10.11
C LEU A 75 -3.11 -1.90 8.81
N ALA A 76 -3.62 -0.82 8.21
CA ALA A 76 -4.34 -0.90 6.95
C ALA A 76 -3.42 -1.38 5.81
N THR A 77 -2.17 -0.91 5.75
CA THR A 77 -1.19 -1.37 4.75
C THR A 77 -0.91 -2.86 4.91
N GLU A 78 -0.68 -3.32 6.14
CA GLU A 78 -0.41 -4.74 6.42
C GLU A 78 -1.57 -5.63 6.00
N ILE A 79 -2.80 -5.31 6.40
CA ILE A 79 -3.99 -6.07 6.00
C ILE A 79 -4.19 -6.02 4.47
N ALA A 80 -3.93 -4.87 3.84
CA ALA A 80 -4.04 -4.71 2.39
C ALA A 80 -3.01 -5.57 1.64
N VAL A 81 -1.77 -5.67 2.13
CA VAL A 81 -0.73 -6.54 1.57
C VAL A 81 -1.24 -7.98 1.49
N PHE A 82 -1.84 -8.51 2.56
CA PHE A 82 -2.42 -9.85 2.53
C PHE A 82 -3.61 -9.96 1.56
N TYR A 83 -4.51 -8.97 1.55
CA TYR A 83 -5.67 -8.97 0.67
C TYR A 83 -5.29 -8.96 -0.83
N TYR A 84 -4.43 -8.03 -1.25
CA TYR A 84 -3.98 -7.95 -2.64
C TYR A 84 -3.00 -9.10 -2.98
N GLY A 85 -2.15 -9.48 -2.03
CA GLY A 85 -1.12 -10.50 -2.19
C GLY A 85 -1.67 -11.93 -2.33
N PHE A 86 -2.76 -12.28 -1.64
CA PHE A 86 -3.31 -13.65 -1.67
C PHE A 86 -4.71 -13.78 -2.25
N TYR A 87 -5.58 -12.76 -2.10
CA TYR A 87 -7.00 -12.91 -2.41
C TYR A 87 -7.40 -12.26 -3.74
N LYS A 88 -7.04 -11.00 -3.95
CA LYS A 88 -7.48 -10.23 -5.14
C LYS A 88 -6.54 -10.45 -6.32
N TRP A 89 -6.67 -11.60 -6.97
CA TRP A 89 -5.85 -11.97 -8.14
C TRP A 89 -6.60 -11.88 -9.48
N LYS A 90 -7.94 -11.93 -9.45
CA LYS A 90 -8.74 -11.83 -10.66
C LYS A 90 -8.77 -10.39 -11.16
N LYS A 91 -8.44 -10.21 -12.45
CA LYS A 91 -8.51 -8.89 -13.11
C LYS A 91 -9.92 -8.31 -12.96
N THR A 92 -9.99 -7.05 -12.56
CA THR A 92 -11.23 -6.28 -12.54
C THR A 92 -11.28 -5.47 -13.84
N PRO A 93 -12.35 -5.56 -14.65
CA PRO A 93 -12.47 -4.71 -15.82
C PRO A 93 -12.57 -3.24 -15.37
N LEU A 94 -11.86 -2.36 -16.07
CA LEU A 94 -11.93 -0.93 -15.81
C LEU A 94 -13.32 -0.41 -16.18
N GLN A 95 -13.88 0.43 -15.32
CA GLN A 95 -15.09 1.20 -15.66
C GLN A 95 -14.74 2.38 -16.58
N ALA A 96 -15.75 3.00 -17.21
CA ALA A 96 -15.53 4.10 -18.15
C ALA A 96 -14.84 5.33 -17.54
N ASN A 97 -14.95 5.50 -16.22
CA ASN A 97 -14.33 6.58 -15.45
C ASN A 97 -13.02 6.17 -14.75
N GLU A 98 -12.49 4.98 -15.05
CA GLU A 98 -11.27 4.44 -14.45
C GLU A 98 -10.12 4.35 -15.46
N PHE A 99 -8.93 4.74 -15.02
CA PHE A 99 -7.73 4.77 -15.85
C PHE A 99 -6.60 3.99 -15.17
N SER A 100 -5.98 3.05 -15.88
CA SER A 100 -4.86 2.27 -15.35
C SER A 100 -3.53 3.02 -15.44
N VAL A 101 -2.67 2.73 -14.46
CA VAL A 101 -1.32 3.30 -14.30
C VAL A 101 -0.23 2.23 -14.39
N HIS A 102 -0.57 1.01 -14.83
CA HIS A 102 0.25 -0.16 -14.54
C HIS A 102 0.63 -1.02 -15.75
N LYS A 103 0.02 -0.82 -16.92
CA LYS A 103 0.35 -1.65 -18.08
C LYS A 103 1.74 -1.33 -18.61
N ASN A 104 2.20 -0.09 -18.45
CA ASN A 104 3.50 0.39 -18.90
C ASN A 104 4.39 0.93 -17.77
N THR A 105 4.16 0.51 -16.51
CA THR A 105 4.98 1.00 -15.39
C THR A 105 6.28 0.22 -15.21
N SER A 106 7.40 0.94 -15.16
CA SER A 106 8.71 0.39 -14.78
C SER A 106 8.71 -0.12 -13.33
N THR A 107 7.84 0.43 -12.47
CA THR A 107 7.81 0.09 -11.04
C THR A 107 7.52 -1.38 -10.80
N VAL A 108 6.57 -1.97 -11.52
CA VAL A 108 6.22 -3.40 -11.40
C VAL A 108 7.40 -4.27 -11.84
N ILE A 109 8.10 -3.89 -12.91
CA ILE A 109 9.29 -4.62 -13.39
C ILE A 109 10.41 -4.57 -12.35
N VAL A 110 10.71 -3.39 -11.80
CA VAL A 110 11.70 -3.21 -10.74
C VAL A 110 11.34 -4.06 -9.53
N MET A 111 10.07 -4.07 -9.11
CA MET A 111 9.60 -4.91 -8.00
C MET A 111 9.78 -6.41 -8.27
N CYS A 112 9.55 -6.88 -9.51
CA CYS A 112 9.82 -8.27 -9.88
C CYS A 112 11.32 -8.62 -9.79
N VAL A 113 12.20 -7.73 -10.25
CA VAL A 113 13.66 -7.93 -10.16
C VAL A 113 14.11 -7.96 -8.71
N VAL A 114 13.64 -7.02 -7.87
CA VAL A 114 13.92 -6.99 -6.44
C VAL A 114 13.42 -8.27 -5.76
N LEU A 115 12.21 -8.72 -6.07
CA LEU A 115 11.64 -9.96 -5.53
C LEU A 115 12.50 -11.18 -5.87
N PHE A 116 12.98 -11.27 -7.12
CA PHE A 116 13.89 -12.33 -7.54
C PHE A 116 15.23 -12.28 -6.80
N LEU A 117 15.82 -11.08 -6.68
CA LEU A 117 17.07 -10.86 -5.95
C LEU A 117 16.95 -11.26 -4.48
N VAL A 118 15.87 -10.85 -3.81
CA VAL A 118 15.55 -11.27 -2.43
C VAL A 118 15.52 -12.79 -2.31
N GLY A 119 14.97 -13.50 -3.29
CA GLY A 119 14.96 -14.97 -3.31
C GLY A 119 16.37 -15.58 -3.31
N ILE A 120 17.24 -15.12 -4.20
CA ILE A 120 18.64 -15.57 -4.29
C ILE A 120 19.41 -15.22 -3.01
N GLU A 121 19.31 -13.96 -2.58
CA GLU A 121 19.99 -13.45 -1.39
C GLU A 121 19.57 -14.23 -0.14
N THR A 122 18.27 -14.47 0.03
CA THR A 122 17.74 -15.22 1.18
C THR A 122 18.27 -16.64 1.21
N PHE A 123 18.34 -17.32 0.06
CA PHE A 123 18.89 -18.66 -0.02
C PHE A 123 20.38 -18.69 0.36
N ALA A 124 21.19 -17.80 -0.23
CA ALA A 124 22.62 -17.72 0.05
C ALA A 124 22.91 -17.35 1.52
N LEU A 125 22.23 -16.33 2.05
CA LEU A 125 22.37 -15.89 3.44
C LEU A 125 21.91 -16.96 4.42
N HIS A 126 20.84 -17.70 4.12
CA HIS A 126 20.40 -18.78 4.98
C HIS A 126 21.47 -19.86 5.10
N LEU A 127 22.06 -20.32 3.98
CA LEU A 127 23.12 -21.33 4.01
C LEU A 127 24.35 -20.85 4.78
N LEU A 128 24.77 -19.60 4.53
CA LEU A 128 25.91 -19.00 5.21
C LEU A 128 25.67 -18.92 6.73
N LEU A 129 24.54 -18.34 7.14
CA LEU A 129 24.23 -18.09 8.55
C LEU A 129 23.83 -19.36 9.30
N ASN A 130 23.27 -20.37 8.64
CA ASN A 130 22.89 -21.61 9.30
C ASN A 130 24.11 -22.37 9.84
N SER A 131 25.28 -22.19 9.22
CA SER A 131 26.55 -22.75 9.73
C SER A 131 27.05 -22.05 11.00
N TRP A 132 26.68 -20.77 11.22
CA TRP A 132 27.12 -19.98 12.37
C TRP A 132 26.09 -19.97 13.51
N HIS A 133 24.82 -19.71 13.20
CA HIS A 133 23.74 -19.65 14.19
C HIS A 133 22.37 -19.98 13.55
N PRO A 134 21.91 -21.25 13.63
CA PRO A 134 20.70 -21.71 12.95
C PRO A 134 19.43 -20.89 13.23
N ILE A 135 19.21 -20.49 14.49
CA ILE A 135 18.03 -19.70 14.87
C ILE A 135 18.05 -18.33 14.17
N PHE A 136 19.23 -17.73 14.01
CA PHE A 136 19.35 -16.41 13.39
C PHE A 136 19.10 -16.50 11.88
N ALA A 137 19.61 -17.56 11.25
CA ALA A 137 19.31 -17.88 9.85
C ALA A 137 17.80 -17.99 9.60
N TRP A 138 17.06 -18.70 10.46
CA TRP A 138 15.61 -18.84 10.33
C TRP A 138 14.84 -17.54 10.58
N ILE A 139 15.25 -16.73 11.56
CA ILE A 139 14.65 -15.40 11.79
C ILE A 139 14.81 -14.54 10.53
N LEU A 140 16.01 -14.48 9.97
CA LEU A 140 16.28 -13.68 8.78
C LEU A 140 15.51 -14.20 7.56
N THR A 141 15.45 -15.51 7.36
CA THR A 141 14.64 -16.12 6.30
C THR A 141 13.15 -15.80 6.45
N GLY A 142 12.60 -15.85 7.67
CA GLY A 142 11.22 -15.44 7.93
C GLY A 142 10.97 -13.97 7.56
N LEU A 143 11.90 -13.08 7.93
CA LEU A 143 11.81 -11.65 7.58
C LEU A 143 11.90 -11.41 6.07
N SER A 144 12.75 -12.16 5.36
CA SER A 144 12.83 -12.10 3.90
C SER A 144 11.56 -12.58 3.22
N ILE A 145 10.97 -13.69 3.68
CA ILE A 145 9.71 -14.19 3.17
C ILE A 145 8.60 -13.16 3.37
N TYR A 146 8.53 -12.55 4.55
CA TYR A 146 7.58 -11.47 4.83
C TYR A 146 7.78 -10.27 3.89
N SER A 147 9.03 -9.85 3.67
CA SER A 147 9.36 -8.75 2.76
C SER A 147 8.98 -9.07 1.31
N ALA A 148 9.22 -10.30 0.86
CA ALA A 148 8.78 -10.78 -0.45
C ALA A 148 7.25 -10.69 -0.60
N PHE A 149 6.49 -11.07 0.43
CA PHE A 149 5.03 -10.92 0.43
C PHE A 149 4.58 -9.45 0.38
N GLN A 150 5.25 -8.56 1.09
CA GLN A 150 4.97 -7.12 0.99
C GLN A 150 5.16 -6.60 -0.43
N ILE A 151 6.27 -6.97 -1.10
CA ILE A 151 6.53 -6.57 -2.49
C ILE A 151 5.39 -7.07 -3.41
N ILE A 152 4.96 -8.32 -3.25
CA ILE A 152 3.84 -8.88 -4.03
C ILE A 152 2.55 -8.10 -3.76
N GLY A 153 2.25 -7.79 -2.50
CA GLY A 153 1.09 -7.00 -2.10
C GLY A 153 1.09 -5.61 -2.73
N PHE A 154 2.21 -4.89 -2.70
CA PHE A 154 2.36 -3.58 -3.35
C PHE A 154 2.16 -3.68 -4.86
N MET A 155 2.85 -4.61 -5.52
CA MET A 155 2.71 -4.84 -6.96
C MET A 155 1.25 -5.11 -7.34
N LYS A 156 0.58 -6.04 -6.66
CA LYS A 156 -0.82 -6.36 -6.91
C LYS A 156 -1.74 -5.17 -6.66
N SER A 157 -1.46 -4.36 -5.65
CA SER A 157 -2.27 -3.16 -5.38
C SER A 157 -2.20 -2.15 -6.53
N ILE A 158 -1.03 -1.96 -7.15
CA ILE A 158 -0.84 -1.07 -8.32
C ILE A 158 -1.68 -1.57 -9.50
N LEU A 159 -1.74 -2.89 -9.71
CA LEU A 159 -2.55 -3.51 -10.77
C LEU A 159 -4.06 -3.35 -10.55
N HIS A 160 -4.51 -3.18 -9.30
CA HIS A 160 -5.92 -3.19 -8.93
C HIS A 160 -6.51 -1.84 -8.50
N ARG A 161 -5.68 -0.82 -8.24
CA ARG A 161 -6.12 0.52 -7.84
C ARG A 161 -5.84 1.51 -8.98
N SER A 162 -6.83 1.70 -9.83
CA SER A 162 -6.83 2.68 -10.93
C SER A 162 -7.05 4.12 -10.43
N ILE A 163 -6.69 5.07 -11.29
CA ILE A 163 -7.14 6.46 -11.18
C ILE A 163 -8.64 6.50 -11.46
N VAL A 164 -9.41 7.26 -10.68
CA VAL A 164 -10.87 7.35 -10.82
C VAL A 164 -11.30 8.80 -10.96
N ILE A 165 -12.12 9.07 -11.96
CA ILE A 165 -12.86 10.33 -12.11
C ILE A 165 -14.26 10.13 -11.55
N ASP A 166 -14.55 10.74 -10.41
CA ASP A 166 -15.90 10.79 -9.84
C ASP A 166 -16.63 12.06 -10.33
N GLN A 167 -17.89 12.24 -9.96
CA GLN A 167 -18.69 13.43 -10.30
C GLN A 167 -18.04 14.72 -9.82
N ARG A 168 -17.42 14.70 -8.63
CA ARG A 168 -16.86 15.88 -7.98
C ARG A 168 -15.34 15.89 -7.84
N HIS A 169 -14.73 14.70 -7.79
CA HIS A 169 -13.33 14.55 -7.41
C HIS A 169 -12.54 13.72 -8.43
N LEU A 170 -11.28 14.09 -8.62
CA LEU A 170 -10.25 13.25 -9.18
C LEU A 170 -9.58 12.46 -8.05
N LYS A 171 -9.59 11.12 -8.12
CA LYS A 171 -8.88 10.25 -7.19
C LYS A 171 -7.65 9.67 -7.88
N LEU A 172 -6.48 10.22 -7.56
CA LEU A 172 -5.19 9.72 -8.03
C LEU A 172 -4.70 8.63 -7.08
N ARG A 173 -4.32 7.48 -7.62
CA ARG A 173 -3.91 6.30 -6.85
C ARG A 173 -2.77 5.58 -7.57
N PHE A 174 -1.74 5.23 -6.82
CA PHE A 174 -0.65 4.38 -7.27
C PHE A 174 -0.47 3.23 -6.29
N GLY A 175 -1.26 2.17 -6.53
CA GLY A 175 -1.42 1.09 -5.56
C GLY A 175 -1.81 1.63 -4.20
N MET A 176 -1.37 0.98 -3.13
CA MET A 176 -1.46 1.52 -1.75
C MET A 176 -0.32 2.49 -1.41
N MET A 177 0.58 2.77 -2.36
CA MET A 177 1.82 3.48 -2.07
C MET A 177 1.68 5.00 -2.06
N SER A 178 0.83 5.53 -2.93
CA SER A 178 0.51 6.95 -3.00
C SER A 178 -0.94 7.15 -3.39
N GLU A 179 -1.61 8.12 -2.78
CA GLU A 179 -2.97 8.49 -3.14
C GLU A 179 -3.28 9.95 -2.81
N MET A 180 -4.19 10.54 -3.59
CA MET A 180 -4.66 11.89 -3.41
C MET A 180 -6.09 12.02 -3.97
N LYS A 181 -6.91 12.83 -3.31
CA LYS A 181 -8.27 13.16 -3.75
C LYS A 181 -8.37 14.66 -3.93
N ILE A 182 -8.69 15.11 -5.14
CA ILE A 182 -8.67 16.52 -5.53
C ILE A 182 -10.04 16.91 -6.06
N ASP A 183 -10.60 18.03 -5.58
CA ASP A 183 -11.77 18.64 -6.22
C ASP A 183 -11.36 19.27 -7.56
N PHE A 184 -12.14 19.09 -8.63
CA PHE A 184 -11.80 19.68 -9.94
C PHE A 184 -11.60 21.21 -9.91
N GLN A 185 -12.20 21.90 -8.94
CA GLN A 185 -12.07 23.35 -8.80
C GLN A 185 -10.67 23.79 -8.35
N ASP A 186 -9.92 22.89 -7.70
CA ASP A 186 -8.59 23.15 -7.19
C ASP A 186 -7.50 22.84 -8.24
N ILE A 187 -7.87 22.28 -9.39
CA ILE A 187 -6.95 22.03 -10.51
C ILE A 187 -6.75 23.35 -11.27
N ALA A 188 -5.51 23.79 -11.40
CA ALA A 188 -5.14 24.97 -12.17
C ALA A 188 -4.89 24.64 -13.63
N ARG A 189 -4.15 23.55 -13.89
CA ARG A 189 -3.73 23.15 -15.24
C ARG A 189 -3.50 21.65 -15.31
N VAL A 190 -3.83 21.06 -16.45
CA VAL A 190 -3.50 19.67 -16.81
C VAL A 190 -2.72 19.73 -18.11
N GLU A 191 -1.60 19.02 -18.20
CA GLU A 191 -0.73 19.03 -19.38
C GLU A 191 -0.30 17.61 -19.72
N LEU A 192 -0.26 17.32 -21.02
CA LEU A 192 0.46 16.16 -21.53
C LEU A 192 1.92 16.55 -21.66
N SER A 193 2.79 15.92 -20.87
CA SER A 193 4.21 16.24 -20.85
C SER A 193 5.04 15.00 -20.55
N ASN A 194 6.00 14.75 -21.43
CA ASN A 194 7.05 13.74 -21.23
C ASN A 194 8.35 14.36 -20.69
N LYS A 195 8.37 15.66 -20.44
CA LYS A 195 9.54 16.33 -19.86
C LYS A 195 9.68 15.89 -18.42
N GLN A 196 10.90 15.61 -17.98
CA GLN A 196 11.16 15.29 -16.58
C GLN A 196 10.70 16.44 -15.69
N LEU A 197 10.07 16.10 -14.56
CA LEU A 197 9.67 17.07 -13.56
C LEU A 197 10.92 17.79 -13.06
N GLU A 198 10.94 19.13 -13.08
CA GLU A 198 12.01 19.85 -12.39
C GLU A 198 11.92 19.54 -10.89
N LYS A 199 13.06 19.20 -10.27
CA LYS A 199 13.10 18.82 -8.85
C LYS A 199 12.89 20.04 -7.96
N SER A 200 11.64 20.47 -7.82
CA SER A 200 11.26 21.47 -6.82
C SER A 200 10.82 20.82 -5.51
N ALA A 201 10.73 21.60 -4.44
CA ALA A 201 10.25 21.11 -3.15
C ALA A 201 8.77 20.68 -3.20
N THR A 202 8.00 21.23 -4.14
CA THR A 202 6.53 21.12 -4.23
C THR A 202 6.04 20.25 -5.38
N ASP A 203 6.94 19.78 -6.24
CA ASP A 203 6.57 18.93 -7.37
C ASP A 203 6.94 17.47 -7.04
N ARG A 204 5.98 16.56 -7.16
CA ARG A 204 6.19 15.14 -6.84
C ARG A 204 5.56 14.24 -7.90
N MET A 205 6.22 13.14 -8.20
CA MET A 205 5.59 12.04 -8.92
C MET A 205 4.57 11.35 -8.02
N LEU A 206 3.45 10.89 -8.60
CA LEU A 206 2.52 10.01 -7.90
C LEU A 206 3.19 8.67 -7.57
N SER A 207 4.01 8.16 -8.49
CA SER A 207 4.83 6.98 -8.22
C SER A 207 5.99 7.31 -7.28
N PRO A 208 6.20 6.54 -6.20
CA PRO A 208 7.35 6.72 -5.33
C PRO A 208 8.69 6.35 -5.98
N MET A 209 8.68 5.64 -7.13
CA MET A 209 9.88 5.38 -7.92
C MET A 209 10.36 6.63 -8.70
N GLY A 210 9.60 7.73 -8.63
CA GLY A 210 10.01 9.03 -9.11
C GLY A 210 10.36 9.02 -10.60
N ASP A 211 11.56 9.54 -10.90
CA ASP A 211 12.06 9.74 -12.26
C ASP A 211 12.26 8.43 -13.04
N LEU A 212 12.37 7.27 -12.37
CA LEU A 212 12.56 5.96 -13.01
C LEU A 212 11.36 5.56 -13.90
N GLU A 213 10.18 6.07 -13.59
CA GLU A 213 8.96 5.79 -14.33
C GLU A 213 8.70 6.80 -15.46
N GLY A 214 9.39 7.95 -15.41
CA GLY A 214 9.05 9.12 -16.19
C GLY A 214 7.63 9.61 -15.91
N GLN A 215 7.21 10.64 -16.63
CA GLN A 215 5.83 11.13 -16.60
C GLN A 215 5.34 11.32 -18.01
N ASN A 216 4.03 11.23 -18.21
CA ASN A 216 3.36 11.59 -19.45
C ASN A 216 2.21 12.59 -19.24
N MET A 217 1.94 12.94 -17.99
CA MET A 217 0.95 13.94 -17.61
C MET A 217 1.37 14.70 -16.36
N LEU A 218 1.05 15.98 -16.34
CA LEU A 218 1.26 16.91 -15.25
C LEU A 218 -0.07 17.50 -14.82
N ILE A 219 -0.30 17.55 -13.51
CA ILE A 219 -1.45 18.26 -12.93
C ILE A 219 -0.92 19.27 -11.92
N THR A 220 -1.17 20.55 -12.19
CA THR A 220 -0.83 21.66 -11.30
C THR A 220 -2.07 22.12 -10.56
N PHE A 221 -1.94 22.37 -9.28
CA PHE A 221 -3.03 22.79 -8.39
C PHE A 221 -2.96 24.29 -8.10
N LYS A 222 -4.13 24.90 -7.85
CA LYS A 222 -4.26 26.32 -7.49
C LYS A 222 -3.70 26.64 -6.10
N LYS A 223 -3.67 25.63 -5.23
CA LYS A 223 -3.19 25.69 -3.85
C LYS A 223 -2.52 24.36 -3.51
N HIS A 224 -1.75 24.35 -2.44
CA HIS A 224 -1.14 23.14 -1.92
C HIS A 224 -2.19 22.03 -1.66
N GLN A 225 -1.88 20.83 -2.14
CA GLN A 225 -2.66 19.61 -1.95
C GLN A 225 -1.84 18.59 -1.17
N GLU A 226 -2.53 17.71 -0.45
CA GLU A 226 -1.90 16.66 0.35
C GLU A 226 -1.78 15.35 -0.45
N LEU A 227 -0.55 14.98 -0.78
CA LEU A 227 -0.22 13.65 -1.30
C LEU A 227 0.05 12.71 -0.13
N LYS A 228 -0.82 11.71 0.05
CA LYS A 228 -0.65 10.65 1.04
C LYS A 228 0.23 9.55 0.45
N GLN A 229 1.20 9.09 1.21
CA GLN A 229 2.16 8.06 0.85
C GLN A 229 2.08 6.88 1.83
N LEU A 230 2.91 5.85 1.58
CA LEU A 230 3.00 4.66 2.43
C LEU A 230 3.12 4.99 3.91
N TYR A 231 2.52 4.14 4.74
CA TYR A 231 2.62 4.21 6.20
C TYR A 231 2.23 5.57 6.81
N GLY A 232 1.42 6.36 6.11
CA GLY A 232 0.86 7.62 6.63
C GLY A 232 1.77 8.82 6.44
N PHE A 233 2.90 8.66 5.74
CA PHE A 233 3.67 9.81 5.28
C PHE A 233 2.81 10.67 4.37
N HIS A 234 2.93 11.99 4.49
CA HIS A 234 2.22 12.92 3.64
C HIS A 234 3.15 14.05 3.19
N LYS A 235 2.92 14.55 1.98
CA LYS A 235 3.66 15.68 1.41
C LYS A 235 2.69 16.71 0.86
N SER A 236 2.96 17.96 1.18
CA SER A 236 2.26 19.10 0.60
C SER A 236 2.88 19.43 -0.76
N ILE A 237 2.08 19.44 -1.82
CA ILE A 237 2.54 19.57 -3.21
C ILE A 237 1.68 20.57 -3.99
N ILE A 238 2.27 21.19 -5.02
CA ILE A 238 1.57 22.06 -5.98
C ILE A 238 1.40 21.35 -7.32
N THR A 239 2.35 20.50 -7.70
CA THR A 239 2.31 19.77 -8.96
C THR A 239 2.48 18.28 -8.72
N VAL A 240 1.64 17.47 -9.36
CA VAL A 240 1.80 16.01 -9.41
C VAL A 240 2.09 15.55 -10.83
N GLY A 241 3.17 14.79 -10.97
CA GLY A 241 3.54 14.07 -12.18
C GLY A 241 2.94 12.67 -12.20
N LEU A 242 2.42 12.26 -13.35
CA LEU A 242 1.72 10.99 -13.55
C LEU A 242 2.26 10.24 -14.76
N HIS A 243 2.32 8.93 -14.65
CA HIS A 243 2.45 8.02 -15.78
C HIS A 243 1.16 7.21 -15.90
N VAL A 244 0.39 7.45 -16.96
CA VAL A 244 -0.91 6.81 -17.19
C VAL A 244 -0.88 6.04 -18.50
N ASP A 245 -1.51 4.87 -18.55
CA ASP A 245 -1.45 4.01 -19.75
C ASP A 245 -2.14 4.64 -20.97
N ASN A 246 -3.19 5.46 -20.74
CA ASN A 246 -3.87 6.24 -21.78
C ASN A 246 -3.98 7.71 -21.35
N PRO A 247 -2.91 8.50 -21.51
CA PRO A 247 -2.88 9.87 -21.00
C PRO A 247 -3.80 10.81 -21.78
N ILE A 248 -4.01 10.56 -23.09
CA ILE A 248 -4.91 11.36 -23.94
C ILE A 248 -6.36 11.22 -23.47
N ALA A 249 -6.84 9.98 -23.25
CA ALA A 249 -8.21 9.75 -22.81
C ALA A 249 -8.45 10.34 -21.40
N LEU A 250 -7.49 10.20 -20.49
CA LEU A 250 -7.59 10.82 -19.16
C LEU A 250 -7.64 12.34 -19.28
N HIS A 251 -6.77 12.95 -20.10
CA HIS A 251 -6.77 14.39 -20.32
C HIS A 251 -8.11 14.88 -20.84
N GLN A 252 -8.66 14.24 -21.88
CA GLN A 252 -9.98 14.61 -22.43
C GLN A 252 -11.09 14.53 -21.38
N ALA A 253 -11.13 13.44 -20.59
CA ALA A 253 -12.12 13.28 -19.54
C ALA A 253 -12.00 14.36 -18.45
N LEU A 254 -10.77 14.75 -18.08
CA LEU A 254 -10.52 15.85 -17.14
C LEU A 254 -10.98 17.20 -17.70
N MET A 255 -10.67 17.50 -18.96
CA MET A 255 -11.08 18.75 -19.59
C MET A 255 -12.61 18.90 -19.65
N ILE A 256 -13.33 17.82 -19.97
CA ILE A 256 -14.79 17.80 -19.96
C ILE A 256 -15.31 18.10 -18.55
N LYS A 257 -14.80 17.38 -17.53
CA LYS A 257 -15.24 17.55 -16.13
C LYS A 257 -14.92 18.93 -15.56
N MET A 258 -13.83 19.54 -15.99
CA MET A 258 -13.44 20.89 -15.56
C MET A 258 -14.28 21.98 -16.23
N ALA A 259 -14.82 21.73 -17.43
CA ALA A 259 -15.69 22.66 -18.15
C ALA A 259 -17.17 22.60 -17.73
N GLU A 260 -17.61 21.49 -17.12
CA GLU A 260 -18.96 21.32 -16.56
C GLU A 260 -19.21 22.12 -15.25
N LYS A 261 -18.22 22.88 -14.76
CA LYS A 261 -18.28 23.71 -13.54
C LYS A 261 -18.35 25.18 -13.86
#